data_AF-A0A0L8HYZ4-F1
#
_entry.id   AF-A0A0L8HYZ4-F1
#
_cell.length_a   1.000
_cell.length_b   1.000
_cell.length_c   1.000
_cell.angle_alpha   90.00
_cell.angle_beta   90.00
_cell.angle_gamma   90.00
#
_symmetry.space_group_name_H-M   'P 1'
#
loop_
_entity.id
_entity.type
_entity.pdbx_description
1 polymer ?
#
loop_
_entity_poly.entity_id
_entity_poly.type
_entity_poly.pdbx_seq_one_letter_code
_entity_poly.pdbx_strand_id
1 'polypeptide(L)'
;HGKRTLNDDDDDDDCRWVSYSLGSGSDMATFYQRAGVPSMDFFYTYDTEKWKTLSYPSYHTAYDTFYYYAKFVDPSFNYTLAISQLWSILACPLQVRILNDKMIQLERTFIDPEGIIGKRQYKHVIFAPMEHDAYSDASFPGIKECIWKIENENADVWEELKQQISVATYTILTAAESLDEIGLGFNRANHTE
;
A
#
# COMPACT_ATOMS: atom_id res chain seq x y z
N HIS A 1 21.06 -12.69 3.60
CA HIS A 1 20.66 -14.06 3.22
C HIS A 1 19.20 -14.23 3.61
N GLY A 2 18.31 -13.82 2.71
CA GLY A 2 16.86 -14.02 2.78
C GLY A 2 16.43 -14.22 1.33
N LYS A 3 15.97 -15.42 1.01
CA LYS A 3 15.57 -15.76 -0.35
C LYS A 3 14.33 -14.94 -0.67
N ARG A 4 14.40 -14.11 -1.72
CA ARG A 4 13.21 -13.65 -2.44
C ARG A 4 12.61 -14.92 -3.05
N THR A 5 11.67 -15.54 -2.34
CA THR A 5 10.87 -16.63 -2.89
C THR A 5 10.01 -16.01 -3.98
N LEU A 6 10.45 -16.25 -5.21
CA LEU A 6 9.56 -16.39 -6.35
C LEU A 6 8.46 -17.37 -5.94
N ASN A 7 7.22 -17.07 -6.31
CA ASN A 7 5.96 -17.71 -5.92
C ASN A 7 5.29 -16.97 -4.75
N ASP A 8 4.63 -15.86 -5.08
CA ASP A 8 3.18 -15.78 -4.97
C ASP A 8 2.71 -14.86 -6.11
N ASP A 9 1.64 -15.29 -6.78
CA ASP A 9 0.84 -14.59 -7.80
C ASP A 9 1.37 -14.63 -9.26
N ASP A 10 1.21 -15.81 -9.88
CA ASP A 10 0.95 -15.96 -11.33
C ASP A 10 -0.47 -15.46 -11.66
N ASP A 11 -0.76 -14.17 -11.46
CA ASP A 11 -1.99 -13.55 -11.97
C ASP A 11 -1.66 -12.16 -12.54
N ASP A 12 -1.82 -12.08 -13.87
CA ASP A 12 -1.92 -10.91 -14.75
C ASP A 12 -0.70 -9.98 -14.96
N ASP A 13 -0.22 -10.00 -16.21
CA ASP A 13 0.69 -9.04 -16.86
C ASP A 13 0.13 -7.59 -16.94
N ASP A 14 -0.88 -7.24 -16.13
CA ASP A 14 -1.48 -5.90 -16.13
C ASP A 14 -0.84 -5.02 -15.04
N CYS A 15 0.20 -4.28 -15.46
CA CYS A 15 0.76 -3.12 -14.76
C CYS A 15 1.53 -3.38 -13.45
N ARG A 16 2.72 -4.00 -13.54
CA ARG A 16 3.77 -4.06 -12.47
C ARG A 16 4.21 -2.70 -11.88
N TRP A 17 3.83 -1.58 -12.49
CA TRP A 17 4.25 -0.24 -12.10
C TRP A 17 3.25 0.49 -11.20
N VAL A 18 2.10 -0.12 -10.91
CA VAL A 18 1.09 0.40 -9.99
C VAL A 18 0.97 -0.59 -8.84
N SER A 19 1.37 -0.17 -7.65
CA SER A 19 1.17 -0.94 -6.42
C SER A 19 0.03 -0.32 -5.62
N TYR A 20 -0.89 -1.16 -5.14
CA TYR A 20 -1.98 -0.75 -4.25
C TYR A 20 -1.53 -0.67 -2.78
N SER A 21 -0.41 -1.31 -2.45
CA SER A 21 0.26 -1.20 -1.16
C SER A 21 1.47 -0.27 -1.26
N LEU A 22 1.64 0.62 -0.28
CA LEU A 22 2.74 1.58 -0.24
C LEU A 22 3.91 1.12 0.65
N GLY A 23 3.79 0.01 1.37
CA GLY A 23 4.83 -0.48 2.27
C GLY A 23 5.06 0.42 3.48
N SER A 24 6.07 0.09 4.27
CA SER A 24 6.54 0.91 5.40
C SER A 24 7.81 1.72 5.11
N GLY A 25 8.29 1.70 3.86
CA GLY A 25 9.66 2.11 3.51
C GLY A 25 9.92 3.62 3.41
N SER A 26 8.90 4.46 3.55
CA SER A 26 9.01 5.92 3.47
C SER A 26 7.96 6.59 4.36
N ASP A 27 8.01 7.92 4.48
CA ASP A 27 7.27 8.69 5.50
C ASP A 27 5.74 8.60 5.35
N MET A 28 5.25 8.27 4.15
CA MET A 28 3.82 8.07 3.87
C MET A 28 3.19 6.96 4.71
N ALA A 29 3.97 6.00 5.20
CA ALA A 29 3.48 4.87 5.99
C ALA A 29 2.61 5.30 7.18
N THR A 30 3.01 6.36 7.88
CA THR A 30 2.25 6.85 9.05
C THR A 30 0.91 7.50 8.66
N PHE A 31 0.79 8.04 7.45
CA PHE A 31 -0.42 8.71 6.98
C PHE A 31 -1.49 7.70 6.56
N TYR A 32 -1.14 6.69 5.76
CA TYR A 32 -2.15 5.71 5.31
C TYR A 32 -2.38 4.58 6.32
N GLN A 33 -1.31 3.96 6.88
CA GLN A 33 -1.48 2.79 7.76
C GLN A 33 -2.07 3.11 9.14
N ARG A 34 -2.00 4.37 9.56
CA ARG A 34 -2.41 4.78 10.92
C ARG A 34 -3.46 5.89 10.93
N ALA A 35 -3.34 6.90 10.07
CA ALA A 35 -4.28 8.01 10.05
C ALA A 35 -5.44 7.85 9.05
N GLY A 36 -5.39 6.83 8.17
CA GLY A 36 -6.38 6.63 7.11
C GLY A 36 -6.42 7.82 6.15
N VAL A 37 -5.25 8.38 5.85
CA VAL A 37 -5.11 9.45 4.86
C VAL A 37 -4.65 8.82 3.55
N PRO A 38 -5.44 8.91 2.47
CA PRO A 38 -5.06 8.46 1.15
C PRO A 38 -3.70 9.03 0.79
N SER A 39 -2.78 8.14 0.44
CA SER A 39 -1.39 8.48 0.17
C SER A 39 -1.00 7.94 -1.20
N MET A 40 -0.01 8.56 -1.82
CA MET A 40 0.52 8.12 -3.10
C MET A 40 2.00 8.46 -3.15
N ASP A 41 2.80 7.58 -3.74
CA ASP A 41 4.23 7.79 -3.93
C ASP A 41 4.58 7.52 -5.40
N PHE A 42 5.39 8.41 -5.98
CA PHE A 42 5.81 8.34 -7.37
C PHE A 42 7.32 8.49 -7.45
N PHE A 43 7.94 7.59 -8.19
CA PHE A 43 9.36 7.64 -8.50
C PHE A 43 9.61 7.16 -9.93
N TYR A 44 10.69 7.65 -10.54
CA TYR A 44 11.27 7.00 -11.72
C TYR A 44 12.22 5.90 -11.24
N THR A 45 12.12 4.71 -11.81
CA THR A 45 13.01 3.60 -11.51
C THR A 45 13.65 3.04 -12.77
N TYR A 46 14.69 2.23 -12.58
CA TYR A 46 15.36 1.52 -13.65
C TYR A 46 14.51 0.35 -14.14
N ASP A 47 14.78 -0.09 -15.38
CA ASP A 47 14.18 -1.30 -15.94
C ASP A 47 14.61 -2.54 -15.13
N THR A 48 13.66 -3.07 -14.37
CA THR A 48 13.85 -4.23 -13.49
C THR A 48 13.96 -5.55 -14.25
N GLU A 49 13.49 -5.62 -15.49
CA GLU A 49 13.66 -6.81 -16.35
C GLU A 49 15.08 -6.90 -16.86
N LYS A 50 15.64 -5.74 -17.24
CA LYS A 50 17.03 -5.62 -17.66
C LYS A 50 18.00 -5.76 -16.50
N TRP A 51 17.69 -5.17 -15.35
CA TRP A 51 18.58 -5.14 -14.18
C TRP A 51 17.91 -5.76 -12.95
N LYS A 52 18.26 -7.02 -12.68
CA LYS A 52 17.77 -7.78 -11.51
C LYS A 52 18.47 -7.37 -10.21
N THR A 53 18.40 -6.09 -9.87
CA THR A 53 18.97 -5.53 -8.63
C THR A 53 17.85 -5.18 -7.64
N LEU A 54 18.16 -5.25 -6.34
CA LEU A 54 17.21 -4.99 -5.25
C LEU A 54 16.88 -3.50 -5.09
N SER A 55 17.86 -2.63 -5.32
CA SER A 55 17.76 -1.17 -5.28
C SER A 55 18.86 -0.59 -6.18
N TYR A 56 18.89 0.73 -6.34
CA TYR A 56 19.95 1.39 -7.08
C TYR A 56 21.32 1.22 -6.37
N PRO A 57 22.43 1.05 -7.11
CA PRO A 57 23.69 0.56 -6.53
C PRO A 57 24.34 1.41 -5.43
N SER A 58 24.09 2.73 -5.39
CA SER A 58 24.69 3.64 -4.42
C SER A 58 23.84 3.88 -3.16
N TYR A 59 22.64 3.27 -3.07
CA TYR A 59 21.71 3.45 -1.95
C TYR A 59 22.37 3.25 -0.58
N HIS A 60 22.17 4.19 0.35
CA HIS A 60 22.77 4.20 1.70
C HIS A 60 24.31 4.12 1.75
N THR A 61 25.01 4.56 0.70
CA THR A 61 26.48 4.61 0.68
C THR A 61 27.00 6.04 0.58
N ALA A 62 28.28 6.24 0.91
CA ALA A 62 28.97 7.51 0.69
C ALA A 62 29.14 7.89 -0.80
N TYR A 63 28.78 6.99 -1.73
CA TYR A 63 28.85 7.23 -3.17
C TYR A 63 27.57 7.83 -3.75
N ASP A 64 26.50 7.96 -2.95
CA ASP A 64 25.28 8.67 -3.34
C ASP A 64 25.56 10.19 -3.34
N THR A 65 26.05 10.67 -4.49
CA THR A 65 26.55 12.03 -4.67
C THR A 65 25.88 12.70 -5.84
N PHE A 66 25.83 14.04 -5.84
CA PHE A 66 25.33 14.80 -6.97
C PHE A 66 26.04 14.43 -8.29
N TYR A 67 27.35 14.18 -8.24
CA TYR A 67 28.11 13.73 -9.41
C TYR A 67 27.58 12.39 -9.95
N TYR A 68 27.35 11.41 -9.08
CA TYR A 68 26.77 10.12 -9.50
C TYR A 68 25.41 10.31 -10.18
N TYR A 69 24.53 11.11 -9.57
CA TYR A 69 23.20 11.38 -10.10
C TYR A 69 23.26 12.08 -11.47
N ALA A 70 23.93 13.23 -11.55
CA ALA A 70 24.03 14.05 -12.75
C ALA A 70 24.88 13.42 -13.87
N LYS A 71 25.67 12.38 -13.57
CA LYS A 71 26.51 11.71 -14.58
C LYS A 71 25.89 10.42 -15.10
N PHE A 72 25.24 9.65 -14.24
CA PHE A 72 24.81 8.28 -14.54
C PHE A 72 23.31 8.04 -14.41
N VAL A 73 22.60 8.78 -13.54
CA VAL A 73 21.16 8.56 -13.30
C VAL A 73 20.31 9.42 -14.22
N ASP A 74 20.48 10.75 -14.16
CA ASP A 74 19.72 11.69 -14.99
C ASP A 74 20.61 12.85 -15.50
N PRO A 75 21.41 12.63 -16.56
CA PRO A 75 22.37 13.64 -17.02
C PRO A 75 21.75 14.92 -17.59
N SER A 76 20.49 14.85 -18.03
CA SER A 76 19.77 16.00 -18.56
C SER A 76 18.68 16.52 -17.62
N PHE A 77 18.52 15.91 -16.44
CA PHE A 77 17.45 16.22 -15.48
C PHE A 77 16.03 16.10 -16.05
N ASN A 78 15.85 15.29 -17.09
CA ASN A 78 14.57 15.13 -17.76
C ASN A 78 13.58 14.33 -16.91
N TYR A 79 14.06 13.30 -16.20
CA TYR A 79 13.24 12.48 -15.31
C TYR A 79 12.88 13.26 -14.05
N THR A 80 13.85 14.00 -13.48
CA THR A 80 13.58 14.93 -12.36
C THR A 80 12.53 15.96 -12.73
N LEU A 81 12.61 16.53 -13.94
CA LEU A 81 11.63 17.51 -14.43
C LEU A 81 10.24 16.90 -14.58
N ALA A 82 10.14 15.73 -15.23
CA ALA A 82 8.86 15.05 -15.47
C ALA A 82 8.13 14.71 -14.15
N ILE A 83 8.86 14.16 -13.18
CA ILE A 83 8.23 13.79 -11.90
C ILE A 83 7.83 15.01 -11.07
N SER A 84 8.63 16.08 -11.13
CA SER A 84 8.30 17.35 -10.46
C SER A 84 7.02 17.97 -11.03
N GLN A 85 6.85 17.91 -12.36
CA GLN A 85 5.62 18.38 -13.00
C GLN A 85 4.41 17.55 -12.59
N LEU A 86 4.54 16.22 -12.52
CA LEU A 86 3.47 15.33 -12.07
C LEU A 86 3.04 15.65 -10.63
N TRP A 87 3.99 15.73 -9.70
CA TRP A 87 3.73 16.13 -8.31
C TRP A 87 3.08 17.50 -8.22
N SER A 88 3.52 18.46 -9.03
CA SER A 88 2.94 19.81 -9.06
C SER A 88 1.48 19.83 -9.53
N ILE A 89 1.10 18.97 -10.47
CA ILE A 89 -0.29 18.86 -10.94
C ILE A 89 -1.17 18.29 -9.82
N LEU A 90 -0.69 17.25 -9.13
CA LEU A 90 -1.43 16.61 -8.04
C LEU A 90 -1.50 17.46 -6.76
N ALA A 91 -0.55 18.38 -6.56
CA ALA A 91 -0.61 19.33 -5.46
C ALA A 91 -1.67 20.44 -5.65
N CYS A 92 -2.32 20.53 -6.82
CA CYS A 92 -3.30 21.58 -7.12
C CYS A 92 -4.55 21.48 -6.20
N PRO A 93 -4.78 22.42 -5.27
CA PRO A 93 -5.70 22.19 -4.14
C PRO A 93 -7.19 22.05 -4.51
N LEU A 94 -7.63 22.69 -5.60
CA LEU A 94 -9.07 22.83 -5.90
C LEU A 94 -9.68 21.61 -6.59
N GLN A 95 -8.92 20.92 -7.44
CA GLN A 95 -9.42 19.74 -8.16
C GLN A 95 -9.35 18.48 -7.29
N VAL A 96 -8.36 18.40 -6.41
CA VAL A 96 -8.12 17.22 -5.60
C VAL A 96 -8.97 17.23 -4.33
N ARG A 97 -9.42 18.39 -3.83
CA ARG A 97 -10.14 18.48 -2.55
C ARG A 97 -11.45 17.67 -2.49
N ILE A 98 -12.30 17.74 -3.52
CA ILE A 98 -13.57 17.00 -3.51
C ILE A 98 -13.32 15.49 -3.57
N LEU A 99 -12.36 15.05 -4.38
CA LEU A 99 -11.97 13.65 -4.45
C LEU A 99 -11.30 13.19 -3.16
N ASN A 100 -10.42 14.01 -2.58
CA ASN A 100 -9.76 13.73 -1.31
C ASN A 100 -10.74 13.61 -0.15
N ASP A 101 -11.74 14.49 -0.06
CA ASP A 101 -12.72 14.42 1.03
C ASP A 101 -13.52 13.10 0.96
N LYS A 102 -13.78 12.59 -0.25
CA LYS A 102 -14.43 11.29 -0.48
C LYS A 102 -13.48 10.12 -0.19
N MET A 103 -12.24 10.19 -0.67
CA MET A 103 -11.24 9.14 -0.45
C MET A 103 -10.83 9.05 1.02
N ILE A 104 -10.73 10.16 1.75
CA ILE A 104 -10.44 10.16 3.19
C ILE A 104 -11.56 9.46 3.97
N GLN A 105 -12.82 9.68 3.59
CA GLN A 105 -13.95 8.99 4.23
C GLN A 105 -13.85 7.48 4.04
N LEU A 106 -13.62 7.04 2.81
CA LEU A 106 -13.42 5.63 2.49
C LEU A 106 -12.22 5.04 3.22
N GLU A 107 -11.04 5.64 3.10
CA GLU A 107 -9.79 5.13 3.66
C GLU A 107 -9.87 4.98 5.19
N ARG A 108 -10.54 5.92 5.86
CA ARG A 108 -10.78 5.85 7.30
C ARG A 108 -11.67 4.70 7.72
N THR A 109 -12.56 4.20 6.86
CA THR A 109 -13.36 3.01 7.19
C THR A 109 -12.47 1.78 7.40
N PHE A 110 -11.29 1.74 6.77
CA PHE A 110 -10.33 0.64 6.92
C PHE A 110 -9.42 0.75 8.14
N ILE A 111 -9.60 1.76 8.99
CA ILE A 111 -8.81 1.96 10.21
C ILE A 111 -9.54 1.38 11.42
N ASP A 112 -9.00 0.31 11.99
CA ASP A 112 -9.43 -0.23 13.28
C ASP A 112 -8.74 0.53 14.43
N PRO A 113 -9.47 1.19 15.34
CA PRO A 113 -8.89 1.85 16.50
C PRO A 113 -8.03 0.96 17.38
N GLU A 114 -8.39 -0.33 17.51
CA GLU A 114 -7.66 -1.33 18.31
C GLU A 114 -6.38 -1.79 17.62
N GLY A 115 -6.34 -1.65 16.29
CA GLY A 115 -5.25 -2.09 15.44
C GLY A 115 -5.08 -3.60 15.38
N ILE A 116 -4.05 -4.05 14.67
CA ILE A 116 -3.79 -5.47 14.47
C ILE A 116 -3.36 -6.10 15.80
N ILE A 117 -3.85 -7.31 16.10
CA ILE A 117 -3.49 -8.05 17.31
C ILE A 117 -1.97 -8.21 17.38
N GLY A 118 -1.37 -7.83 18.51
CA GLY A 118 0.09 -7.82 18.70
C GLY A 118 0.81 -6.59 18.12
N LYS A 119 0.15 -5.81 17.24
CA LYS A 119 0.73 -4.64 16.55
C LYS A 119 -0.24 -3.45 16.50
N ARG A 120 -0.62 -2.94 17.67
CA ARG A 120 -1.55 -1.80 17.85
C ARG A 120 -1.16 -0.51 17.11
N GLN A 121 0.08 -0.41 16.66
CA GLN A 121 0.59 0.72 15.88
C GLN A 121 0.11 0.72 14.42
N TYR A 122 -0.19 -0.45 13.87
CA TYR A 122 -0.76 -0.63 12.54
C TYR A 122 -2.27 -0.80 12.68
N LYS A 123 -3.01 0.12 12.08
CA LYS A 123 -4.47 0.21 12.25
C LYS A 123 -5.24 -0.15 11.00
N HIS A 124 -4.57 -0.12 9.86
CA HIS A 124 -5.18 -0.40 8.60
C HIS A 124 -5.45 -1.92 8.45
N VAL A 125 -6.73 -2.27 8.29
CA VAL A 125 -7.22 -3.66 8.28
C VAL A 125 -6.85 -4.38 6.99
N ILE A 126 -6.83 -3.67 5.85
CA ILE A 126 -6.46 -4.26 4.55
C ILE A 126 -4.95 -4.33 4.37
N PHE A 127 -4.20 -3.26 4.63
CA PHE A 127 -2.76 -3.20 4.36
C PHE A 127 -1.96 -2.91 5.62
N ALA A 128 -0.99 -3.77 5.93
CA ALA A 128 0.05 -3.44 6.89
C ALA A 128 1.32 -4.27 6.62
N PRO A 129 2.49 -3.78 7.05
CA PRO A 129 3.74 -4.53 6.91
C PRO A 129 3.68 -5.80 7.74
N MET A 130 4.19 -6.89 7.16
CA MET A 130 4.37 -8.13 7.90
C MET A 130 5.60 -8.06 8.80
N GLU A 131 5.64 -8.87 9.86
CA GLU A 131 6.83 -8.95 10.72
C GLU A 131 8.04 -9.53 9.98
N HIS A 132 7.78 -10.46 9.07
CA HIS A 132 8.79 -11.21 8.34
C HIS A 132 9.13 -10.59 6.99
N ASP A 133 8.41 -9.55 6.57
CA ASP A 133 8.75 -8.66 5.46
C ASP A 133 8.09 -7.29 5.67
N ALA A 134 8.89 -6.32 6.13
CA ALA A 134 8.40 -4.96 6.37
C ALA A 134 8.33 -4.12 5.07
N TYR A 135 8.95 -4.60 3.99
CA TYR A 135 9.04 -3.88 2.72
C TYR A 135 7.96 -4.28 1.72
N SER A 136 7.33 -5.45 1.89
CA SER A 136 6.07 -5.80 1.24
C SER A 136 4.94 -5.78 2.27
N ASP A 137 3.90 -4.98 2.05
CA ASP A 137 2.71 -5.13 2.90
C ASP A 137 1.97 -6.40 2.49
N ALA A 138 1.30 -7.02 3.47
CA ALA A 138 0.31 -8.03 3.18
C ALA A 138 -1.08 -7.43 3.10
N SER A 139 -1.88 -7.98 2.19
CA SER A 139 -3.34 -7.89 2.26
C SER A 139 -3.85 -8.71 3.45
N PHE A 140 -4.77 -8.13 4.23
CA PHE A 140 -5.35 -8.72 5.44
C PHE A 140 -4.31 -9.27 6.43
N PRO A 141 -3.39 -8.42 6.91
CA PRO A 141 -2.25 -8.80 7.73
C PRO A 141 -2.64 -9.60 8.99
N GLY A 142 -3.75 -9.24 9.64
CA GLY A 142 -4.24 -9.96 10.83
C GLY A 142 -4.65 -11.41 10.55
N ILE A 143 -5.25 -11.68 9.39
CA ILE A 143 -5.61 -13.03 8.95
C ILE A 143 -4.34 -13.80 8.57
N LYS A 144 -3.48 -13.19 7.75
CA LYS A 144 -2.24 -13.82 7.26
C LYS A 144 -1.30 -14.20 8.42
N GLU A 145 -1.22 -13.36 9.46
CA GLU A 145 -0.42 -13.65 10.66
C GLU A 145 -0.98 -14.84 11.47
N CYS A 146 -2.30 -14.96 11.61
CA CYS A 146 -2.92 -16.10 12.29
C CYS A 146 -2.66 -17.41 11.54
N ILE A 147 -2.83 -17.40 10.20
CA ILE A 147 -2.55 -18.57 9.36
C ILE A 147 -1.09 -18.98 9.48
N TRP A 148 -0.17 -18.01 9.39
CA TRP A 148 1.26 -18.27 9.54
C TRP A 148 1.60 -18.92 10.90
N LYS A 149 1.02 -18.44 12.00
CA LYS A 149 1.22 -19.05 13.33
C LYS A 149 0.68 -20.48 13.43
N ILE A 150 -0.43 -20.78 12.77
CA ILE A 150 -0.99 -22.14 12.70
C ILE A 150 -0.04 -23.06 11.93
N GLU A 151 0.45 -22.63 10.77
CA GLU A 151 1.28 -23.46 9.88
C GLU A 151 2.71 -23.64 10.39
N ASN A 152 3.32 -22.58 10.93
CA ASN A 152 4.75 -22.56 11.28
C ASN A 152 5.01 -22.84 12.76
N GLU A 153 4.11 -22.44 13.65
CA GLU A 153 4.29 -22.56 15.11
C GLU A 153 3.36 -23.61 15.75
N ASN A 154 2.43 -24.21 14.98
CA ASN A 154 1.37 -25.08 15.49
C ASN A 154 0.58 -24.43 16.64
N ALA A 155 0.37 -23.11 16.57
CA ALA A 155 -0.35 -22.36 17.60
C ALA A 155 -1.88 -22.59 17.51
N ASP A 156 -2.56 -22.68 18.65
CA ASP A 156 -4.01 -22.79 18.74
C ASP A 156 -4.67 -21.40 18.74
N VAL A 157 -4.60 -20.71 17.59
CA VAL A 157 -5.08 -19.32 17.40
C VAL A 157 -6.36 -19.22 16.54
N TRP A 158 -7.20 -20.27 16.58
CA TRP A 158 -8.41 -20.35 15.75
C TRP A 158 -9.47 -19.33 16.13
N GLU A 159 -9.56 -18.94 17.40
CA GLU A 159 -10.51 -17.92 17.85
C GLU A 159 -10.06 -16.52 17.41
N GLU A 160 -8.77 -16.21 17.48
CA GLU A 160 -8.21 -14.97 16.93
C GLU A 160 -8.40 -14.89 15.41
N LEU A 161 -8.23 -16.00 14.69
CA LEU A 161 -8.47 -16.06 13.24
C LEU A 161 -9.94 -15.71 12.91
N LYS A 162 -10.91 -16.32 13.62
CA LYS A 162 -12.34 -16.01 13.44
C LYS A 162 -12.66 -14.55 13.74
N GLN A 163 -12.03 -13.99 14.78
CA GLN A 163 -12.17 -12.58 15.11
C GLN A 163 -11.65 -11.70 13.98
N GLN A 164 -10.45 -11.97 13.45
CA GLN A 164 -9.85 -11.20 12.37
C GLN A 164 -10.66 -11.27 11.07
N ILE A 165 -11.21 -12.45 10.73
CA ILE A 165 -12.12 -12.59 9.59
C ILE A 165 -13.39 -11.76 9.79
N SER A 166 -13.95 -11.76 11.01
CA SER A 166 -15.15 -10.98 11.33
C SER A 166 -14.89 -9.48 11.22
N VAL A 167 -13.76 -8.99 11.73
CA VAL A 167 -13.33 -7.59 11.61
C VAL A 167 -13.18 -7.22 10.13
N ALA A 168 -12.39 -7.97 9.36
CA ALA A 168 -12.19 -7.70 7.94
C ALA A 168 -13.51 -7.66 7.15
N THR A 169 -14.40 -8.62 7.40
CA THR A 169 -15.72 -8.68 6.75
C THR A 169 -16.57 -7.45 7.10
N TYR A 170 -16.64 -7.10 8.39
CA TYR A 170 -17.37 -5.94 8.86
C TYR A 170 -16.83 -4.65 8.23
N THR A 171 -15.51 -4.46 8.24
CA THR A 171 -14.83 -3.29 7.66
C THR A 171 -15.14 -3.14 6.17
N ILE A 172 -15.09 -4.22 5.39
CA ILE A 172 -15.42 -4.18 3.95
C ILE A 172 -16.88 -3.82 3.72
N LEU A 173 -17.80 -4.38 4.51
CA LEU A 173 -19.22 -4.05 4.42
C LEU A 173 -19.48 -2.58 4.73
N THR A 174 -18.89 -2.05 5.81
CA THR A 174 -19.01 -0.63 6.17
C THR A 174 -18.39 0.29 5.11
N ALA A 175 -17.27 -0.11 4.51
CA ALA A 175 -16.66 0.63 3.40
C ALA A 175 -17.58 0.67 2.17
N ALA A 176 -18.22 -0.45 1.83
CA ALA A 176 -19.16 -0.53 0.72
C ALA A 176 -20.39 0.35 0.96
N GLU A 177 -20.96 0.35 2.17
CA GLU A 177 -22.06 1.24 2.54
C GLU A 177 -21.66 2.73 2.46
N SER A 178 -20.44 3.07 2.88
CA SER A 178 -19.93 4.44 2.78
C SER A 178 -19.80 4.93 1.33
N LEU A 179 -19.49 4.04 0.38
CA LEU A 179 -19.43 4.40 -1.05
C LEU A 179 -20.81 4.78 -1.61
N ASP A 180 -21.87 4.09 -1.17
CA ASP A 180 -23.25 4.42 -1.55
C ASP A 180 -23.64 5.81 -1.03
N GLU A 181 -23.30 6.14 0.21
CA GLU A 181 -23.55 7.46 0.81
C GLU A 181 -22.80 8.60 0.11
N ILE A 182 -21.59 8.32 -0.38
CA ILE A 182 -20.71 9.29 -1.05
C ILE A 182 -21.10 9.46 -2.56
N GLY A 183 -22.10 8.72 -3.03
CA GLY A 183 -22.61 8.76 -4.41
C GLY A 183 -21.64 8.16 -5.43
N LEU A 184 -20.75 7.26 -4.98
CA LEU A 184 -19.84 6.47 -5.82
C LEU A 184 -20.26 4.99 -5.88
N GLY A 185 -21.30 4.61 -5.13
CA GLY A 185 -21.92 3.30 -5.18
C GLY A 185 -22.42 2.93 -6.57
N PHE A 186 -22.41 1.62 -6.87
CA PHE A 186 -23.06 1.12 -8.07
C PHE A 186 -24.54 1.49 -7.98
N ASN A 187 -25.02 2.34 -8.89
CA ASN A 187 -26.44 2.51 -9.13
C ASN A 187 -27.02 1.11 -9.38
N ARG A 188 -27.69 0.53 -8.37
CA ARG A 188 -28.68 -0.52 -8.60
C ARG A 188 -29.78 0.16 -9.41
N ALA A 189 -29.58 0.19 -10.72
CA ALA A 189 -30.65 0.45 -11.66
C ALA A 189 -31.73 -0.57 -11.33
N ASN A 190 -32.86 -0.08 -10.82
CA ASN A 190 -34.08 -0.84 -10.65
C ASN A 190 -34.48 -1.40 -12.02
N HIS A 191 -34.05 -2.62 -12.33
CA HIS A 191 -34.72 -3.47 -13.29
C HIS A 191 -35.78 -4.27 -12.53
N THR A 192 -36.88 -3.60 -12.26
CA THR A 192 -38.18 -4.22 -12.06
C THR A 192 -39.13 -3.61 -13.08
N GLU A 193 -39.27 -4.30 -14.21
CA GLU A 193 -40.53 -4.50 -14.93
C GLU A 193 -40.41 -5.78 -15.76
#